data_AF-A0A350I8V0-F1
#
_entry.id   AF-A0A350I8V0-F1
#
_cell.length_a   1.000
_cell.length_b   1.000
_cell.length_c   1.000
_cell.angle_alpha   90.00
_cell.angle_beta   90.00
_cell.angle_gamma   90.00
#
_symmetry.space_group_name_H-M   'P 1'
#
loop_
_entity.id
_entity.type
_entity.pdbx_description
1 polymer ?
#
loop_
_entity_poly.entity_id
_entity_poly.type
_entity_poly.pdbx_seq_one_letter_code
_entity_poly.pdbx_strand_id
1 'polypeptide(L)' 'MKMKLAYCDHIAATIQENLQRGKDYNPGPINWDLHPTKGYMLSTKKTLSCVDSNGRKYMITVEEL' A
#
# COMPACT_ATOMS: atom_id res chain seq x y z
N MET A 1 -20.94 -14.17 11.85
CA MET A 1 -20.45 -12.92 11.24
C MET A 1 -19.32 -13.29 10.29
N LYS A 2 -19.51 -13.17 8.97
CA LYS A 2 -18.48 -13.54 7.97
C LYS A 2 -17.52 -12.35 7.88
N MET A 3 -16.30 -12.47 8.39
CA MET A 3 -15.27 -11.43 8.18
C MET A 3 -15.03 -11.32 6.68
N LYS A 4 -15.53 -10.25 6.05
CA LYS A 4 -15.02 -9.79 4.76
C LYS A 4 -13.64 -9.22 5.03
N LEU A 5 -12.62 -10.06 5.01
CA LEU A 5 -11.24 -9.58 4.95
C LEU A 5 -11.11 -8.87 3.60
N ALA A 6 -10.98 -7.54 3.63
CA ALA A 6 -10.64 -6.78 2.44
C ALA A 6 -9.23 -7.21 2.01
N TYR A 7 -9.07 -7.67 0.77
CA TYR A 7 -7.79 -8.16 0.25
C TYR A 7 -6.78 -7.02 -0.02
N CYS A 8 -7.11 -5.77 0.34
CA CYS A 8 -6.26 -4.60 0.13
C CYS A 8 -4.86 -4.78 0.73
N ASP A 9 -4.74 -5.44 1.88
CA ASP A 9 -3.46 -5.73 2.52
C ASP A 9 -2.59 -6.66 1.65
N HIS A 10 -3.20 -7.73 1.16
CA HIS A 10 -2.54 -8.71 0.30
C HIS A 10 -2.17 -8.11 -1.07
N ILE A 11 -3.06 -7.30 -1.65
CA ILE A 11 -2.82 -6.61 -2.93
C ILE A 11 -1.66 -5.63 -2.78
N ALA A 12 -1.64 -4.80 -1.74
CA ALA A 12 -0.57 -3.86 -1.48
C ALA A 12 0.79 -4.56 -1.27
N ALA A 13 0.81 -5.66 -0.50
CA ALA A 13 2.00 -6.48 -0.31
C ALA A 13 2.51 -7.08 -1.62
N THR A 14 1.60 -7.61 -2.44
CA THR A 14 1.94 -8.17 -3.75
C THR A 14 2.56 -7.11 -4.67
N ILE A 15 1.98 -5.91 -4.71
CA ILE A 15 2.51 -4.79 -5.50
C ILE A 15 3.91 -4.40 -5.00
N GLN A 16 4.08 -4.19 -3.69
CA GLN A 16 5.36 -3.81 -3.12
C GLN A 16 6.46 -4.85 -3.43
N GLU A 17 6.17 -6.13 -3.22
CA GLU A 17 7.11 -7.21 -3.49
C GLU A 17 7.53 -7.26 -4.96
N ASN A 18 6.58 -7.13 -5.88
CA ASN A 18 6.90 -7.12 -7.32
C ASN A 18 7.70 -5.89 -7.73
N LEU A 19 7.40 -4.71 -7.15
CA LEU A 19 8.19 -3.51 -7.37
C LEU A 19 9.61 -3.63 -6.81
N GLN A 20 9.81 -4.29 -5.66
CA GLN A 20 11.14 -4.55 -5.10
C GLN A 20 11.95 -5.55 -5.93
N ARG A 21 11.27 -6.53 -6.54
CA ARG A 21 11.90 -7.50 -7.45
C ARG A 21 12.29 -6.85 -8.78
N GLY A 22 11.49 -5.91 -9.27
CA GLY A 22 11.84 -5.04 -10.40
C GLY A 22 12.98 -4.09 -10.02
N LYS A 23 13.99 -3.95 -10.88
CA LYS A 23 15.12 -3.03 -10.61
C LYS A 23 14.82 -1.57 -11.00
N ASP A 24 13.67 -1.33 -11.62
CA ASP A 24 13.31 -0.03 -12.18
C ASP A 24 12.68 0.92 -11.15
N TYR A 25 12.29 0.38 -9.99
CA TYR A 25 11.47 1.05 -9.00
C TYR A 25 12.01 0.84 -7.58
N ASN A 26 11.89 1.86 -6.75
CA ASN A 26 12.17 1.80 -5.32
C ASN A 26 10.87 2.08 -4.54
N PRO A 27 10.12 1.04 -4.15
CA PRO A 27 8.89 1.21 -3.38
C PRO A 27 9.20 1.50 -1.90
N GLY A 28 8.47 2.45 -1.33
CA GLY A 28 8.47 2.75 0.10
C GLY A 28 7.62 1.78 0.92
N PRO A 29 7.49 2.02 2.23
CA PRO A 29 6.65 1.20 3.10
C PRO A 29 5.15 1.34 2.75
N ILE A 30 4.39 0.29 3.06
CA ILE A 30 2.93 0.32 2.98
C ILE A 30 2.40 1.07 4.21
N ASN A 31 1.70 2.17 3.96
CA ASN A 31 1.01 2.94 4.99
C ASN A 31 -0.45 2.51 5.10
N TRP A 32 -0.88 2.39 6.35
CA TRP A 32 -2.23 2.03 6.72
C TRP A 32 -3.00 3.29 7.10
N ASP A 33 -4.28 3.35 6.71
CA ASP A 33 -5.16 4.44 7.15
C ASP A 33 -5.63 4.19 8.59
N LEU A 34 -4.85 4.67 9.55
CA LEU A 34 -5.07 4.44 10.99
C LEU A 34 -5.47 5.74 11.70
N HIS A 35 -6.28 5.61 12.75
CA HIS A 35 -6.60 6.72 13.63
C HIS A 35 -5.31 7.27 14.28
N PRO A 36 -5.04 8.59 14.20
CA PRO A 36 -3.73 9.18 14.50
C PRO A 36 -3.25 8.97 15.94
N THR A 37 -4.17 8.77 16.89
CA THR A 37 -3.84 8.57 18.32
C THR A 37 -4.16 7.19 18.86
N LYS A 38 -5.07 6.45 18.20
CA LYS A 38 -5.62 5.19 18.74
C LYS A 38 -5.26 3.97 17.90
N GLY A 39 -4.73 4.15 16.69
CA GLY A 39 -4.17 3.08 15.88
C GLY A 39 -5.17 2.09 15.27
N TYR A 40 -6.48 2.28 15.45
CA TYR A 40 -7.48 1.46 14.77
C TYR A 40 -7.64 1.89 13.30
N MET A 41 -8.00 0.94 12.45
CA MET A 41 -8.17 1.14 11.01
C MET A 41 -9.40 2.02 10.72
N LEU A 42 -9.20 3.09 9.94
CA LEU A 42 -10.25 4.02 9.52
C LEU A 42 -10.91 3.61 8.21
N SER A 43 -10.14 3.00 7.29
CA SER A 43 -10.63 2.51 6.01
C SER A 43 -9.79 1.34 5.49
N THR A 44 -10.24 0.71 4.40
CA THR A 44 -9.49 -0.33 3.68
C THR A 44 -8.27 0.21 2.93
N LYS A 45 -8.14 1.54 2.83
CA LYS A 45 -7.11 2.23 2.08
C LYS A 45 -5.70 1.84 2.52
N LYS A 46 -4.87 1.51 1.54
CA LYS A 46 -3.41 1.34 1.67
C LYS A 46 -2.72 2.26 0.68
N THR A 47 -1.61 2.86 1.12
CA THR A 47 -0.80 3.71 0.25
C THR A 47 0.67 3.32 0.31
N LEU A 48 1.37 3.37 -0.81
CA LEU A 48 2.83 3.29 -0.86
C LEU A 48 3.38 4.28 -1.87
N SER A 49 4.49 4.94 -1.51
CA SER A 49 5.25 5.74 -2.46
C SER A 49 6.14 4.84 -3.32
N CYS A 50 6.44 5.26 -4.53
CA CYS A 50 7.40 4.57 -5.40
C CYS A 50 8.24 5.62 -6.15
N VAL A 51 9.54 5.38 -6.29
CA VAL A 51 10.44 6.23 -7.07
C VAL A 51 11.01 5.44 -8.22
N ASP A 52 10.95 5.96 -9.45
CA ASP A 52 11.59 5.32 -10.61
C ASP A 52 13.09 5.65 -10.70
N SER A 53 13.78 4.99 -11.63
CA SER A 53 15.21 5.22 -11.91
C SER A 53 15.55 6.65 -12.36
N ASN A 54 14.57 7.43 -12.79
CA ASN A 54 14.72 8.84 -13.17
C ASN A 54 14.40 9.80 -12.02
N GLY A 55 14.09 9.29 -10.82
CA GLY A 55 13.76 10.07 -9.64
C GLY A 55 12.32 10.59 -9.58
N ARG A 56 11.42 10.17 -10.50
CA ARG A 56 10.01 10.56 -10.45
C ARG A 56 9.30 9.79 -9.36
N LYS A 57 8.43 10.47 -8.62
CA LYS A 57 7.70 9.91 -7.48
C LYS A 57 6.26 9.61 -7.87
N TYR A 58 5.77 8.45 -7.46
CA TYR A 58 4.41 7.98 -7.64
C TYR A 58 3.80 7.62 -6.28
N MET A 59 2.48 7.75 -6.18
CA MET A 59 1.69 7.24 -5.06
C MET A 59 0.76 6.16 -5.59
N ILE A 60 0.81 4.98 -4.97
CA ILE A 60 -0.07 3.87 -5.29
C ILE A 60 -1.08 3.76 -4.16
N THR A 61 -2.37 3.73 -4.51
CA THR A 61 -3.48 3.60 -3.55
C THR A 61 -4.28 2.36 -3.87
N VAL A 62 -4.58 1.55 -2.85
CA VAL A 62 -5.44 0.37 -2.94
C VAL A 62 -6.60 0.54 -1.96
N GLU A 63 -7.83 0.40 -2.42
CA GLU A 63 -9.06 0.64 -1.65
C GLU A 63 -10.20 -0.25 -2.15
N GLU A 64 -11.03 -0.75 -1.23
CA GLU A 64 -12.25 -1.51 -1.56
C GLU A 64 -13.40 -0.54 -1.88
N LEU A 65 -14.18 -0.82 -2.93
CA LEU A 65 -15.33 0.00 -3.38
C LEU A 65 -16.68 -0.55 -2.86
#